data_AF-H0AF11-F1
#
_entry.id   AF-H0AF11-F1
#
_cell.length_a   1.000
_cell.length_b   1.000
_cell.length_c   1.000
_cell.angle_alpha   90.00
_cell.angle_beta   90.00
_cell.angle_gamma   90.00
#
_symmetry.space_group_name_H-M   'P 1'
#
loop_
_entity.id
_entity.type
_entity.pdbx_description
1 polymer ?
#
loop_
_entity_poly.entity_id
_entity_poly.type
_entity_poly.pdbx_seq_one_letter_code
_entity_poly.pdbx_strand_id
1 'polypeptide(L)'
;HLEKTDDFIRRMHQLVSEMGARKKVQNLVDDYKQFLKANVAMLKSQGVEPPEDKDDLPSVVEENLDVDEEHIEMFEKWYSIIEKVKEEDLDEVNEKELYELKNGSREFISEVGQDLREMKETEAEEMAPDVDPSEVAQGAGDKKMPEAEEPDEEGEEK
;
A
#
# COMPACT_ATOMS: atom_id res chain seq x y z
N HIS A 1 -14.82 -6.20 -6.95
CA HIS A 1 -13.37 -6.16 -6.68
C HIS A 1 -12.96 -5.01 -5.77
N LEU A 2 -13.15 -3.72 -6.11
CA LEU A 2 -12.78 -2.62 -5.20
C LEU A 2 -13.71 -2.47 -3.98
N GLU A 3 -15.00 -2.78 -4.12
CA GLU A 3 -15.99 -2.52 -3.06
C GLU A 3 -15.75 -3.31 -1.77
N LYS A 4 -15.41 -4.61 -1.84
CA LYS A 4 -15.11 -5.41 -0.65
C LYS A 4 -13.84 -4.97 0.07
N THR A 5 -12.83 -4.56 -0.70
CA THR A 5 -11.60 -3.98 -0.15
C THR A 5 -11.89 -2.66 0.57
N ASP A 6 -12.72 -1.82 -0.04
CA ASP A 6 -13.09 -0.53 0.54
C ASP A 6 -13.94 -0.71 1.80
N ASP A 7 -14.83 -1.70 1.82
CA ASP A 7 -15.62 -2.05 3.00
C ASP A 7 -14.75 -2.65 4.12
N PHE A 8 -13.79 -3.51 3.79
CA PHE A 8 -12.80 -4.02 4.73
C PHE A 8 -12.01 -2.88 5.38
N ILE A 9 -11.47 -1.96 4.55
CA ILE A 9 -10.73 -0.79 5.01
C ILE A 9 -11.63 0.10 5.88
N ARG A 10 -12.86 0.33 5.48
CA ARG A 10 -13.83 1.12 6.24
C ARG A 10 -14.12 0.50 7.61
N ARG A 11 -14.35 -0.81 7.69
CA ARG A 11 -14.57 -1.53 8.95
C ARG A 11 -13.34 -1.45 9.86
N MET A 12 -12.13 -1.57 9.31
CA MET A 12 -10.90 -1.32 10.06
C MET A 12 -10.83 0.09 10.64
N HIS A 13 -11.16 1.12 9.85
CA HIS A 13 -11.16 2.52 10.30
C HIS A 13 -12.17 2.78 11.42
N GLN A 14 -13.30 2.08 11.40
CA GLN A 14 -14.35 2.19 12.41
C GLN A 14 -13.89 1.57 13.73
N LEU A 15 -13.23 0.40 13.68
CA LEU A 15 -12.59 -0.24 14.83
C LEU A 15 -11.61 0.71 15.55
N VAL A 16 -10.78 1.45 14.80
CA VAL A 16 -9.84 2.44 15.36
C VAL A 16 -10.56 3.57 16.07
N SER A 17 -11.65 4.06 15.48
CA SER A 17 -12.40 5.19 16.01
C SER A 17 -13.08 4.85 17.34
N GLU A 18 -13.42 3.58 17.55
CA GLU A 18 -14.04 3.07 18.78
C GLU A 18 -13.03 2.86 19.92
N MET A 19 -11.73 2.66 19.63
CA MET A 19 -10.70 2.28 20.62
C MET A 19 -10.02 3.45 21.37
N GLY A 20 -10.44 4.70 21.17
CA GLY A 20 -10.13 5.81 22.09
C GLY A 20 -8.82 6.59 21.84
N ALA A 21 -8.85 7.87 22.23
CA ALA A 21 -7.93 8.94 21.84
C ALA A 21 -6.52 8.93 22.50
N ARG A 22 -6.07 7.82 23.10
CA ARG A 22 -4.73 7.76 23.71
C ARG A 22 -3.68 7.50 22.63
N LYS A 23 -2.66 8.36 22.53
CA LYS A 23 -1.62 8.30 21.49
C LYS A 23 -0.91 6.94 21.36
N LYS A 24 -0.68 6.23 22.49
CA LYS A 24 -0.09 4.87 22.49
C LYS A 24 -1.00 3.85 21.81
N VAL A 25 -2.31 3.92 22.10
CA VAL A 25 -3.35 3.10 21.47
C VAL A 25 -3.46 3.43 19.99
N GLN A 26 -3.53 4.72 19.65
CA GLN A 26 -3.61 5.16 18.26
C GLN A 26 -2.46 4.60 17.41
N ASN A 27 -1.21 4.71 17.89
CA ASN A 27 -0.06 4.17 17.18
C ASN A 27 -0.12 2.64 17.01
N LEU A 28 -0.59 1.89 18.01
CA LEU A 28 -0.76 0.44 17.92
C LEU A 28 -1.76 0.06 16.84
N VAL A 29 -2.88 0.77 16.83
CA VAL A 29 -3.96 0.50 15.89
C VAL A 29 -3.57 0.92 14.47
N ASP A 30 -2.83 2.02 14.32
CA ASP A 30 -2.30 2.44 13.02
C ASP A 30 -1.28 1.43 12.47
N ASP A 31 -0.36 0.92 13.30
CA ASP A 31 0.59 -0.13 12.91
C ASP A 31 -0.16 -1.39 12.44
N TYR A 32 -1.14 -1.85 13.23
CA TYR A 32 -1.97 -3.01 12.88
C TYR A 32 -2.72 -2.81 11.56
N LYS A 33 -3.29 -1.64 11.34
CA LYS A 33 -3.98 -1.31 10.10
C LYS A 33 -3.05 -1.27 8.89
N GLN A 34 -1.81 -0.78 9.06
CA GLN A 34 -0.83 -0.82 7.98
C GLN A 34 -0.47 -2.26 7.62
N PHE A 35 -0.29 -3.12 8.63
CA PHE A 35 -0.06 -4.55 8.43
C PHE A 35 -1.21 -5.21 7.64
N LEU A 36 -2.47 -5.00 8.04
CA LEU A 36 -3.63 -5.53 7.32
C LEU A 36 -3.72 -4.99 5.88
N LYS A 37 -3.44 -3.70 5.67
CA LYS A 37 -3.45 -3.09 4.33
C LYS A 37 -2.37 -3.67 3.42
N ALA A 38 -1.18 -3.97 3.94
CA ALA A 38 -0.11 -4.58 3.16
C ALA A 38 -0.51 -5.98 2.68
N ASN A 39 -1.08 -6.80 3.57
CA ASN A 39 -1.60 -8.13 3.20
C ASN A 39 -2.68 -8.04 2.12
N VAL A 40 -3.63 -7.12 2.27
CA VAL A 40 -4.67 -6.87 1.26
C VAL A 40 -4.07 -6.38 -0.07
N ALA A 41 -3.04 -5.54 -0.03
CA ALA A 41 -2.37 -5.07 -1.23
C ALA A 41 -1.65 -6.19 -1.98
N MET A 42 -1.01 -7.11 -1.24
CA MET A 42 -0.33 -8.28 -1.79
C MET A 42 -1.31 -9.29 -2.39
N LEU A 43 -2.43 -9.57 -1.72
CA LEU A 43 -3.50 -10.39 -2.32
C LEU A 43 -3.97 -9.79 -3.65
N LYS A 44 -4.15 -8.47 -3.70
CA LYS A 44 -4.58 -7.78 -4.91
C LYS A 44 -3.55 -7.81 -6.04
N SER A 45 -2.25 -7.74 -5.75
CA SER A 45 -1.23 -7.85 -6.81
C SER A 45 -1.19 -9.25 -7.42
N GLN A 46 -1.56 -10.28 -6.65
CA GLN A 46 -1.75 -11.63 -7.16
C GLN A 46 -3.12 -11.87 -7.81
N GLY A 47 -3.97 -10.84 -7.92
CA GLY A 47 -5.31 -10.95 -8.49
C GLY A 47 -6.33 -11.66 -7.59
N VAL A 48 -6.01 -11.86 -6.31
CA VAL A 48 -6.90 -12.48 -5.33
C VAL A 48 -7.78 -11.42 -4.68
N GLU A 49 -9.09 -11.70 -4.59
CA GLU A 49 -10.02 -10.79 -3.92
C GLU A 49 -9.89 -10.96 -2.40
N PRO A 50 -9.63 -9.88 -1.64
CA PRO A 50 -9.56 -9.95 -0.19
C PRO A 50 -10.93 -10.24 0.42
N PRO A 51 -10.99 -10.85 1.62
CA PRO A 51 -12.24 -11.11 2.32
C PRO A 51 -12.93 -9.82 2.77
N GLU A 52 -14.22 -9.93 3.09
CA GLU A 52 -15.00 -8.81 3.64
C GLU A 52 -14.77 -8.64 5.15
N ASP A 53 -14.39 -9.72 5.83
CA ASP A 53 -14.04 -9.74 7.24
C ASP A 53 -12.52 -9.78 7.43
N LYS A 54 -12.04 -9.05 8.44
CA LYS A 54 -10.65 -9.10 8.89
C LYS A 54 -10.29 -10.44 9.46
N ASP A 55 -11.22 -11.08 10.16
CA ASP A 55 -10.94 -12.33 10.86
C ASP A 55 -10.71 -13.50 9.87
N ASP A 56 -11.21 -13.38 8.64
CA ASP A 56 -10.97 -14.33 7.54
C ASP A 56 -9.65 -14.06 6.78
N LEU A 57 -9.03 -12.89 6.97
CA LEU A 57 -7.82 -12.51 6.24
C LEU A 57 -6.62 -13.45 6.43
N PRO A 58 -6.31 -13.95 7.64
CA PRO A 58 -5.18 -14.87 7.84
C PRO A 58 -5.30 -16.13 6.96
N SER A 59 -6.48 -16.75 6.92
CA SER A 59 -6.71 -17.95 6.12
C SER A 59 -6.59 -17.68 4.62
N VAL A 60 -7.13 -16.57 4.14
CA VAL A 60 -7.00 -16.20 2.71
C VAL A 60 -5.54 -15.92 2.36
N VAL A 61 -4.78 -15.29 3.25
CA VAL A 61 -3.35 -15.03 3.07
C VAL A 61 -2.56 -16.34 3.03
N GLU A 62 -2.77 -17.25 3.97
CA GLU A 62 -2.11 -18.56 4.02
C GLU A 62 -2.40 -19.41 2.77
N GLU A 63 -3.64 -19.38 2.27
CA GLU A 63 -4.03 -20.19 1.11
C GLU A 63 -3.48 -19.65 -0.22
N ASN A 64 -3.23 -18.34 -0.32
CA ASN A 64 -2.96 -17.68 -1.59
C ASN A 64 -1.59 -17.02 -1.69
N LEU A 65 -0.95 -16.67 -0.57
CA LEU A 65 0.37 -16.04 -0.54
C LEU A 65 1.41 -17.01 0.00
N ASP A 66 2.63 -16.95 -0.54
CA ASP A 66 3.77 -17.71 -0.04
C ASP A 66 4.36 -17.02 1.20
N VAL A 67 3.65 -17.15 2.32
CA VAL A 67 4.05 -16.63 3.62
C VAL A 67 4.34 -17.78 4.59
N ASP A 68 5.24 -17.55 5.52
CA ASP A 68 5.62 -18.52 6.52
C ASP A 68 4.65 -18.53 7.72
N GLU A 69 4.73 -19.59 8.52
CA GLU A 69 3.88 -19.76 9.72
C GLU A 69 4.07 -18.59 10.71
N GLU A 70 5.27 -18.02 10.83
CA GLU A 70 5.52 -16.90 11.74
C GLU A 70 4.72 -15.65 11.32
N HIS A 71 4.56 -15.41 10.02
CA HIS A 71 3.73 -14.32 9.50
C HIS A 71 2.24 -14.53 9.81
N ILE A 72 1.74 -15.78 9.75
CA ILE A 72 0.37 -16.10 10.16
C ILE A 72 0.18 -15.87 11.66
N GLU A 73 1.14 -16.28 12.49
CA GLU A 73 1.12 -16.01 13.93
C GLU A 73 1.09 -14.51 14.27
N MET A 74 1.64 -13.65 13.41
CA MET A 74 1.59 -12.20 13.62
C MET A 74 0.14 -11.68 13.63
N PHE A 75 -0.77 -12.28 12.86
CA PHE A 75 -2.20 -11.92 12.91
C PHE A 75 -2.78 -12.20 14.29
N GLU A 76 -2.54 -13.40 14.84
CA GLU A 76 -3.03 -13.78 16.17
C GLU A 76 -2.48 -12.87 17.27
N LYS A 77 -1.18 -12.57 17.20
CA LYS A 77 -0.52 -11.65 18.14
C LYS A 77 -1.13 -10.25 18.06
N TRP A 78 -1.38 -9.73 16.85
CA TRP A 78 -2.05 -8.45 16.66
C TRP A 78 -3.49 -8.48 17.19
N TYR A 79 -4.26 -9.53 16.94
CA TYR A 79 -5.62 -9.66 17.46
C TYR A 79 -5.65 -9.61 18.98
N SER A 80 -4.78 -10.37 19.64
CA SER A 80 -4.68 -10.37 21.10
C SER A 80 -4.33 -8.99 21.66
N ILE A 81 -3.38 -8.29 21.05
CA ILE A 81 -2.99 -6.95 21.49
C ILE A 81 -4.14 -5.95 21.30
N ILE A 82 -4.84 -6.02 20.16
CA ILE A 82 -5.96 -5.13 19.87
C ILE A 82 -7.16 -5.41 20.77
N GLU A 83 -7.39 -6.68 21.13
CA GLU A 83 -8.40 -7.06 22.12
C GLU A 83 -8.06 -6.48 23.50
N LYS A 84 -6.83 -6.66 23.98
CA LYS A 84 -6.35 -6.03 25.23
C LYS A 84 -6.46 -4.50 25.21
N VAL A 85 -6.20 -3.88 24.06
CA VAL A 85 -6.38 -2.44 23.86
C VAL A 85 -7.85 -2.03 24.04
N LYS A 86 -8.79 -2.81 23.51
CA LYS A 86 -10.24 -2.56 23.66
C LYS A 86 -10.72 -2.70 25.09
N GLU A 87 -10.17 -3.66 25.82
CA GLU A 87 -10.48 -3.93 27.22
C GLU A 87 -9.78 -2.95 28.19
N GLU A 88 -8.98 -2.01 27.65
CA GLU A 88 -8.12 -1.06 28.38
C GLU A 88 -6.96 -1.71 29.18
N ASP A 89 -6.67 -3.00 28.96
CA ASP A 89 -5.65 -3.80 29.64
C ASP A 89 -4.27 -3.73 28.96
N LEU A 90 -3.80 -2.51 28.70
CA LEU A 90 -2.52 -2.27 28.01
C LEU A 90 -1.28 -2.66 28.84
N ASP A 91 -1.43 -2.73 30.16
CA ASP A 91 -0.34 -3.09 31.07
C ASP A 91 0.02 -4.59 30.98
N GLU A 92 -0.88 -5.41 30.41
CA GLU A 92 -0.65 -6.83 30.15
C GLU A 92 -0.01 -7.12 28.76
N VAL A 93 0.28 -6.08 27.99
CA VAL A 93 0.97 -6.22 26.71
C VAL A 93 2.48 -6.26 26.95
N ASN A 94 3.10 -7.38 26.61
CA ASN A 94 4.55 -7.54 26.69
C ASN A 94 5.24 -6.60 25.70
N GLU A 95 6.03 -5.64 26.20
CA GLU A 95 6.68 -4.62 25.37
C GLU A 95 7.73 -5.20 24.41
N LYS A 96 8.40 -6.30 24.78
CA LYS A 96 9.39 -6.96 23.92
C LYS A 96 8.71 -7.64 22.74
N GLU A 97 7.66 -8.42 23.01
CA GLU A 97 6.87 -9.09 21.97
C GLU A 97 6.20 -8.07 21.05
N LEU A 98 5.68 -6.98 21.61
CA LEU A 98 5.10 -5.89 20.83
C LEU A 98 6.13 -5.21 19.93
N TYR A 99 7.37 -5.03 20.41
CA TYR A 99 8.44 -4.46 19.61
C TYR A 99 8.81 -5.38 18.45
N GLU A 100 8.96 -6.68 18.70
CA GLU A 100 9.26 -7.69 17.67
C GLU A 100 8.14 -7.75 16.63
N LEU A 101 6.88 -7.77 17.07
CA LEU A 101 5.71 -7.75 16.18
C LEU A 101 5.67 -6.51 15.28
N LYS A 102 5.95 -5.33 15.86
CA LYS A 102 6.03 -4.08 15.09
C LYS A 102 7.18 -4.10 14.08
N ASN A 103 8.32 -4.68 14.44
CA ASN A 103 9.46 -4.77 13.55
C ASN A 103 9.16 -5.68 12.36
N GLY A 104 8.68 -6.91 12.62
CA GLY A 104 8.28 -7.83 11.55
C GLY A 104 7.19 -7.25 10.65
N SER A 105 6.22 -6.53 11.24
CA SER A 105 5.17 -5.86 10.45
C SER A 105 5.75 -4.80 9.52
N ARG A 106 6.75 -4.03 9.97
CA ARG A 106 7.41 -3.01 9.16
C ARG A 106 8.27 -3.59 8.05
N GLU A 107 8.98 -4.68 8.35
CA GLU A 107 9.79 -5.42 7.37
C GLU A 107 8.87 -5.92 6.24
N PHE A 108 7.79 -6.63 6.60
CA PHE A 108 6.80 -7.08 5.62
C PHE A 108 6.17 -5.93 4.81
N ILE A 109 5.76 -4.83 5.46
CA ILE A 109 5.20 -3.66 4.75
C ILE A 109 6.22 -3.10 3.76
N SER A 110 7.51 -3.08 4.12
CA SER A 110 8.58 -2.60 3.26
C SER A 110 8.78 -3.52 2.06
N GLU A 111 8.79 -4.84 2.29
CA GLU A 111 8.91 -5.87 1.24
C GLU A 111 7.76 -5.78 0.25
N VAL A 112 6.50 -5.78 0.73
CA VAL A 112 5.32 -5.57 -0.13
C VAL A 112 5.42 -4.26 -0.90
N GLY A 113 5.89 -3.19 -0.26
CA GLY A 113 6.09 -1.90 -0.91
C GLY A 113 7.13 -1.93 -2.04
N GLN A 114 8.16 -2.75 -1.89
CA GLN A 114 9.19 -2.97 -2.91
C GLN A 114 8.65 -3.87 -4.04
N ASP A 115 8.05 -5.01 -3.71
CA ASP A 115 7.47 -5.95 -4.68
C ASP A 115 6.45 -5.27 -5.59
N LEU A 116 5.55 -4.47 -5.01
CA LEU A 116 4.55 -3.72 -5.77
C LEU A 116 5.17 -2.65 -6.68
N ARG A 117 6.37 -2.14 -6.36
CA ARG A 117 7.09 -1.20 -7.22
C ARG A 117 7.76 -1.95 -8.36
N GLU A 118 8.47 -3.04 -8.06
CA GLU A 118 9.13 -3.87 -9.05
C GLU A 118 8.13 -4.42 -10.07
N MET A 119 6.98 -4.95 -9.62
CA MET A 119 5.90 -5.41 -10.52
C MET A 119 5.42 -4.32 -11.47
N LYS A 120 5.27 -3.08 -10.99
CA LYS A 120 4.86 -1.94 -11.83
C LYS A 120 5.94 -1.52 -12.82
N GLU A 121 7.21 -1.60 -12.42
CA GLU A 121 8.34 -1.31 -13.31
C GLU A 121 8.45 -2.38 -14.40
N THR A 122 8.30 -3.66 -14.06
CA THR A 122 8.27 -4.77 -15.03
C THR A 122 7.08 -4.66 -15.99
N GLU A 123 5.87 -4.40 -15.48
CA GLU A 123 4.69 -4.20 -16.34
C GLU A 123 4.87 -3.00 -17.28
N ALA A 124 5.52 -1.92 -16.80
CA ALA A 124 5.85 -0.77 -17.63
C ALA A 124 6.94 -1.06 -18.68
N GLU A 125 7.95 -1.87 -18.35
CA GLU A 125 8.98 -2.33 -19.31
C GLU A 125 8.39 -3.26 -20.37
N GLU A 126 7.47 -4.16 -20.02
CA GLU A 126 6.80 -5.06 -20.99
C GLU A 126 5.82 -4.32 -21.92
N MET A 127 5.24 -3.20 -21.47
CA MET A 127 4.37 -2.34 -22.29
C MET A 127 5.14 -1.26 -23.07
N ALA A 128 6.39 -0.99 -22.72
CA ALA A 128 7.23 -0.09 -23.49
C ALA A 128 7.55 -0.74 -24.85
N PRO A 129 7.32 -0.04 -25.98
CA PRO A 129 7.73 -0.59 -27.26
C PRO A 129 9.25 -0.80 -27.25
N ASP A 130 9.70 -1.93 -27.78
CA ASP A 130 11.12 -2.27 -27.99
C ASP A 130 11.69 -1.33 -29.06
N VAL A 131 11.87 -0.05 -28.70
CA VAL A 131 12.48 0.96 -29.55
C VAL A 131 13.92 1.14 -29.09
N ASP A 132 14.84 0.69 -29.94
CA ASP A 132 16.26 0.97 -29.77
C ASP A 132 16.43 2.50 -29.68
N PRO A 133 17.03 3.03 -28.59
CA PRO A 133 17.19 4.47 -28.40
C PRO A 133 18.02 5.14 -29.51
N SER A 134 18.73 4.35 -30.33
CA SER A 134 19.44 4.84 -31.52
C SER A 134 18.51 5.19 -32.70
N GLU A 135 17.31 4.60 -32.82
CA GLU A 135 16.34 4.95 -33.87
C GLU A 135 15.61 6.27 -33.59
N VAL A 136 15.37 6.58 -32.31
CA VAL A 136 14.70 7.82 -31.88
C VAL A 136 15.59 9.06 -32.14
N ALA A 137 16.91 8.89 -32.10
CA ALA A 137 17.87 9.97 -32.34
C ALA A 137 17.94 10.40 -33.82
N GLN A 138 17.57 9.54 -34.79
CA GLN A 138 17.65 9.89 -36.21
C GLN A 138 16.43 10.67 -36.73
N GLY A 139 15.31 10.68 -36.01
CA GLY A 139 14.07 11.36 -36.42
C GLY A 139 13.96 12.84 -36.03
N ALA A 140 14.80 13.33 -35.12
CA ALA A 140 14.71 14.69 -34.55
C ALA A 140 15.56 15.75 -35.29
N GLY A 141 16.20 15.38 -36.41
CA GLY A 141 17.12 16.27 -37.13
C GLY A 141 16.52 17.18 -38.20
N ASP A 142 15.29 16.93 -38.67
CA ASP A 142 14.80 17.56 -39.91
C ASP A 142 13.31 17.95 -39.86
N LYS A 143 12.91 18.76 -38.87
CA LYS A 143 11.70 19.58 -38.98
C LYS A 143 11.96 20.96 -38.41
N LYS A 144 12.25 21.88 -39.34
CA LYS A 144 12.21 23.34 -39.18
C LYS A 144 10.96 23.73 -38.37
N MET A 145 11.17 24.19 -37.14
CA MET A 145 10.10 24.80 -36.34
C MET A 145 9.56 26.03 -37.10
N PRO A 146 8.24 26.22 -37.22
CA PRO A 146 7.72 27.49 -37.68
C PRO A 146 8.02 28.55 -36.61
N GLU A 147 8.71 29.61 -37.02
CA GLU A 147 8.91 30.83 -36.21
C GLU A 147 7.55 31.35 -35.74
N ALA A 148 7.44 31.60 -34.43
CA ALA A 148 6.30 32.31 -33.87
C ALA A 148 6.37 33.77 -34.36
N GLU A 149 5.35 34.21 -35.09
CA GLU A 149 5.17 35.64 -35.41
C GLU A 149 4.96 36.42 -34.10
N GLU A 150 5.82 37.39 -33.86
CA GLU A 150 5.64 38.41 -32.83
C GLU A 150 4.47 39.33 -33.23
N PRO A 151 3.58 39.73 -32.31
CA PRO A 151 2.56 40.71 -32.62
C PRO A 151 3.18 42.11 -32.69
N ASP A 152 3.15 42.71 -33.88
CA ASP A 152 3.40 44.12 -34.16
C ASP A 152 2.43 45.01 -33.35
N GLU A 153 2.95 45.75 -32.37
CA GLU A 153 2.27 46.87 -31.72
C GLU A 153 2.87 48.20 -32.20
N GLU A 154 2.40 48.70 -33.35
CA GLU A 154 2.32 50.13 -33.69
C GLU A 154 1.19 50.26 -34.76
N GLY A 155 0.19 51.14 -34.71
CA GLY A 155 -0.19 52.27 -33.88
C GLY A 155 -1.42 52.95 -34.52
N GLU A 156 -2.13 53.79 -33.74
CA GLU A 156 -2.98 54.96 -34.15
C GLU A 156 -4.12 54.74 -35.20
N GLU A 157 -5.28 55.40 -35.21
CA GLU A 157 -5.80 56.67 -34.71
C GLU A 157 -7.31 56.71 -35.06
N LYS A 158 -8.15 57.38 -34.25
CA LYS A 158 -9.14 58.43 -34.62
C LYS A 158 -10.22 58.67 -33.56
#